data_AF-A0A0Q9YET5-F1
#
_entry.id   AF-A0A0Q9YET5-F1
#
_cell.length_a   1.000
_cell.length_b   1.000
_cell.length_c   1.000
_cell.angle_alpha   90.00
_cell.angle_beta   90.00
_cell.angle_gamma   90.00
#
_symmetry.space_group_name_H-M   'P 1'
#
loop_
_entity.id
_entity.type
_entity.pdbx_description
1 polymer ?
#
loop_
_entity_poly.entity_id
_entity_poly.type
_entity_poly.pdbx_seq_one_letter_code
_entity_poly.pdbx_strand_id
1 'polypeptide(L)'
;MSHQTKTHGGSMDSFKWAVVVALIASGVIGNHHFSDQSVLIRLLVLLFVVAATCFVALRTSKGQKFWQFALEARAELRKVVWPNRQETIQTTLMVLAIVSIVGFLLWGIDALLLKLIALLTGYGAH
;
A
#
# COMPACT_ATOMS: atom_id res chain seq x y z
N MET A 1 -22.88 -8.94 38.39
CA MET A 1 -22.21 -10.18 38.80
C MET A 1 -22.30 -11.19 37.66
N SER A 2 -21.25 -11.27 36.84
CA SER A 2 -20.90 -12.43 35.99
C SER A 2 -19.62 -12.14 35.21
N HIS A 3 -18.51 -12.03 35.96
CA HIS A 3 -17.20 -12.38 35.44
C HIS A 3 -17.20 -13.89 35.13
N GLN A 4 -17.46 -14.29 33.89
CA GLN A 4 -17.00 -15.55 33.31
C GLN A 4 -17.26 -15.55 31.79
N THR A 5 -16.23 -15.27 31.00
CA THR A 5 -16.02 -16.00 29.75
C THR A 5 -14.62 -16.58 29.79
N LYS A 6 -14.55 -17.81 30.27
CA LYS A 6 -13.35 -18.65 30.26
C LYS A 6 -12.80 -18.68 28.84
N THR A 7 -11.64 -18.09 28.68
CA THR A 7 -10.77 -18.12 27.50
C THR A 7 -10.16 -19.51 27.30
N HIS A 8 -10.98 -20.53 27.02
CA HIS A 8 -10.49 -21.84 26.58
C HIS A 8 -10.51 -21.92 25.05
N GLY A 9 -9.46 -21.38 24.45
CA GLY A 9 -9.22 -21.42 23.00
C GLY A 9 -7.95 -20.68 22.55
N GLY A 10 -7.40 -19.77 23.38
CA GLY A 10 -6.29 -18.91 23.00
C GLY A 10 -4.89 -19.52 23.06
N SER A 11 -4.65 -20.54 23.90
CA SER A 11 -3.28 -21.05 24.11
C SER A 11 -2.72 -21.75 22.87
N MET A 12 -3.56 -22.51 22.15
CA MET A 12 -3.13 -23.26 20.96
C MET A 12 -2.89 -22.32 19.77
N ASP A 13 -3.72 -21.30 19.60
CA ASP A 13 -3.55 -20.34 18.51
C ASP A 13 -2.37 -19.39 18.75
N SER A 14 -2.08 -19.05 20.02
CA SER A 14 -0.87 -18.30 20.39
C SER A 14 0.39 -19.13 20.14
N PHE A 15 0.34 -20.44 20.45
CA PHE A 15 1.43 -21.36 20.13
C PHE A 15 1.66 -21.50 18.62
N LYS A 16 0.60 -21.64 17.82
CA LYS A 16 0.72 -21.66 16.33
C LYS A 16 1.35 -20.38 15.79
N TRP A 17 1.01 -19.22 16.35
CA TRP A 17 1.64 -17.96 15.96
C TRP A 17 3.12 -17.89 16.36
N ALA A 18 3.49 -18.42 17.53
CA ALA A 18 4.89 -18.55 17.92
C ALA A 18 5.67 -19.44 16.92
N VAL A 19 5.08 -20.54 16.47
CA VAL A 19 5.66 -21.42 15.42
C VAL A 19 5.82 -20.68 14.09
N VAL A 20 4.84 -19.87 13.68
CA VAL A 20 4.94 -19.03 12.47
C VAL A 20 6.09 -18.04 12.56
N VAL A 21 6.23 -17.33 13.69
CA VAL A 21 7.34 -16.38 13.89
C VAL A 21 8.69 -17.09 13.90
N ALA A 22 8.77 -18.26 14.54
CA ALA A 22 9.99 -19.07 14.57
C ALA A 22 10.40 -19.55 13.16
N LEU A 23 9.43 -19.97 12.33
CA LEU A 23 9.70 -20.36 10.93
C LEU A 23 10.21 -19.18 10.11
N ILE A 24 9.60 -17.99 10.24
CA ILE A 24 10.07 -16.78 9.54
C ILE A 24 11.49 -16.42 9.99
N ALA A 25 11.76 -16.44 11.30
CA ALA A 25 13.07 -16.16 11.86
C ALA A 25 14.12 -17.16 11.33
N SER A 26 13.78 -18.44 11.26
CA SER A 26 14.66 -19.46 10.68
C SER A 26 14.99 -19.18 9.20
N GLY A 27 14.03 -18.67 8.43
CA GLY A 27 14.24 -18.25 7.05
C GLY A 27 15.17 -17.05 6.93
N VAL A 28 15.02 -16.03 7.79
CA VAL A 28 15.89 -14.83 7.81
C VAL A 28 17.32 -15.19 8.23
N ILE A 29 17.48 -16.04 9.26
CA ILE A 29 18.78 -16.49 9.76
C ILE A 29 19.48 -17.36 8.70
N GLY A 30 18.75 -18.31 8.09
CA GLY A 30 19.27 -19.11 6.98
C GLY A 30 19.67 -18.24 5.79
N ASN A 31 18.88 -17.22 5.48
CA ASN A 31 19.19 -16.25 4.43
C ASN A 31 20.48 -15.46 4.71
N HIS A 32 20.79 -15.16 5.97
CA HIS A 32 22.03 -14.47 6.35
C HIS A 32 23.25 -15.41 6.32
N HIS A 33 23.09 -16.67 6.72
CA HIS A 33 24.19 -17.62 6.82
C HIS A 33 24.66 -18.18 5.46
N PHE A 34 23.78 -18.17 4.45
CA PHE A 34 24.06 -18.61 3.08
C PHE A 34 24.38 -17.44 2.12
N SER A 35 24.84 -16.30 2.65
CA SER A 35 25.13 -15.10 1.85
C SER A 35 26.23 -15.29 0.79
N ASP A 36 27.14 -16.26 1.01
CA ASP A 36 28.28 -16.54 0.12
C ASP A 36 28.06 -17.71 -0.88
N GLN A 37 26.85 -18.29 -0.94
CA GLN A 37 26.53 -19.42 -1.84
C GLN A 37 25.59 -19.06 -2.99
N SER A 38 25.44 -19.99 -3.94
CA SER A 38 24.61 -19.85 -5.15
C SER A 38 23.16 -19.43 -4.86
N VAL A 39 22.68 -18.44 -5.62
CA VAL A 39 21.34 -17.82 -5.48
C VAL A 39 20.18 -18.82 -5.59
N LEU A 40 20.36 -19.91 -6.37
CA LEU A 40 19.32 -20.92 -6.60
C LEU A 40 18.91 -21.67 -5.33
N ILE A 41 19.87 -22.10 -4.52
CA ILE A 41 19.59 -22.85 -3.27
C ILE A 41 18.85 -21.95 -2.27
N ARG A 42 19.28 -20.69 -2.17
CA ARG A 42 18.65 -19.68 -1.30
C ARG A 42 17.19 -19.43 -1.68
N LEU A 43 16.89 -19.32 -2.98
CA LEU A 43 15.52 -19.15 -3.47
C LEU A 43 14.65 -20.35 -3.11
N LEU A 44 15.13 -21.58 -3.32
CA LEU A 44 14.37 -22.80 -3.03
C LEU A 44 14.09 -22.96 -1.53
N VAL A 45 15.08 -22.74 -0.67
CA VAL A 45 14.91 -22.80 0.79
C VAL A 45 13.94 -21.73 1.28
N LEU A 46 14.08 -20.50 0.78
CA LEU A 46 13.18 -19.41 1.14
C LEU A 46 11.74 -19.71 0.71
N LEU A 47 11.56 -20.21 -0.52
CA LEU A 47 10.25 -20.54 -1.06
C LEU A 47 9.59 -21.68 -0.26
N PHE A 48 10.36 -22.69 0.15
CA PHE A 48 9.89 -23.76 1.01
C PHE A 48 9.48 -23.25 2.40
N VAL A 49 10.29 -22.42 3.05
CA VAL A 49 9.97 -21.84 4.37
C VAL A 49 8.73 -20.95 4.28
N VAL A 50 8.62 -20.12 3.25
CA VAL A 50 7.43 -19.28 3.03
C VAL A 50 6.19 -20.14 2.79
N ALA A 51 6.28 -21.19 1.98
CA ALA A 51 5.18 -22.11 1.73
C ALA A 51 4.72 -22.82 3.01
N ALA A 52 5.66 -23.35 3.81
CA ALA A 52 5.36 -24.00 5.08
C ALA A 52 4.73 -23.03 6.09
N THR A 53 5.28 -21.82 6.18
CA THR A 53 4.74 -20.76 7.05
C THR A 53 3.33 -20.37 6.65
N CYS A 54 3.09 -20.17 5.35
CA CYS A 54 1.79 -19.82 4.81
C CYS A 54 0.78 -20.96 5.06
N PHE A 55 1.19 -22.20 4.86
CA PHE A 55 0.36 -23.38 5.13
C PHE A 55 -0.08 -23.45 6.60
N VAL A 56 0.84 -23.22 7.55
CA VAL A 56 0.53 -23.20 8.98
C VAL A 56 -0.35 -22.00 9.35
N ALA A 57 -0.08 -20.82 8.79
CA ALA A 57 -0.84 -19.60 9.04
C ALA A 57 -2.30 -19.72 8.57
N LEU A 58 -2.53 -20.27 7.38
CA LEU A 58 -3.89 -20.49 6.83
C LEU A 58 -4.70 -21.52 7.63
N ARG A 59 -4.05 -22.47 8.30
CA ARG A 59 -4.70 -23.48 9.16
C ARG A 59 -5.01 -22.95 10.58
N THR A 60 -4.66 -21.70 10.89
CA THR A 60 -4.94 -21.06 12.19
C THR A 60 -6.29 -20.33 12.16
N SER A 61 -7.00 -20.27 13.31
CA SER A 61 -8.32 -19.62 13.41
C SER A 61 -8.31 -18.17 12.91
N LYS A 62 -7.23 -17.43 13.20
CA LYS A 62 -7.02 -16.05 12.71
C LYS A 62 -6.85 -16.00 11.17
N GLY A 63 -6.18 -16.99 10.58
CA GLY A 63 -5.96 -17.07 9.13
C GLY A 63 -7.26 -17.32 8.36
N GLN A 64 -8.12 -18.22 8.86
CA GLN A 64 -9.44 -18.46 8.26
C GLN A 64 -10.36 -17.23 8.33
N LYS A 65 -10.35 -16.51 9.46
CA LYS A 65 -11.10 -15.25 9.61
C LYS A 65 -10.62 -14.17 8.63
N PHE A 66 -9.29 -14.03 8.48
CA PHE A 66 -8.72 -13.10 7.50
C PHE A 66 -9.11 -13.48 6.07
N TRP A 67 -9.10 -14.78 5.75
CA TRP A 67 -9.54 -15.26 4.43
C TRP A 67 -11.00 -14.92 4.15
N GLN A 68 -11.89 -15.19 5.11
CA GLN A 68 -13.31 -14.81 5.01
C GLN A 68 -13.49 -13.29 4.83
N PHE A 69 -12.78 -12.49 5.62
CA PHE A 69 -12.78 -11.02 5.48
C PHE A 69 -12.29 -10.57 4.09
N ALA A 70 -11.26 -11.19 3.54
CA ALA A 70 -10.77 -10.88 2.20
C ALA A 70 -11.79 -11.24 1.11
N LEU A 71 -12.54 -12.32 1.28
CA LEU A 71 -13.64 -12.69 0.39
C LEU A 71 -14.78 -11.67 0.47
N GLU A 72 -15.18 -11.26 1.67
CA GLU A 72 -16.20 -10.25 1.91
C GLU A 72 -15.79 -8.89 1.35
N ALA A 73 -14.54 -8.47 1.57
CA ALA A 73 -13.96 -7.25 1.01
C ALA A 73 -13.97 -7.28 -0.53
N ARG A 74 -13.65 -8.42 -1.15
CA ARG A 74 -13.75 -8.59 -2.61
C ARG A 74 -15.19 -8.52 -3.11
N ALA A 75 -16.15 -9.05 -2.36
CA ALA A 75 -17.57 -8.94 -2.70
C ALA A 75 -18.06 -7.49 -2.60
N GLU A 76 -17.58 -6.73 -1.63
CA GLU A 76 -17.90 -5.31 -1.44
C GLU A 76 -17.25 -4.41 -2.50
N LEU A 77 -15.98 -4.68 -2.84
CA LEU A 77 -15.29 -3.99 -3.94
C LEU A 77 -15.97 -4.19 -5.29
N ARG A 78 -16.72 -5.28 -5.47
CA ARG A 78 -17.53 -5.51 -6.68
C ARG A 78 -18.82 -4.67 -6.69
N LYS A 79 -19.31 -4.26 -5.52
CA LYS A 79 -20.44 -3.32 -5.39
C LYS A 79 -20.03 -1.87 -5.58
N VAL A 80 -18.73 -1.57 -5.55
CA VAL A 80 -18.22 -0.26 -5.95
C VAL A 80 -18.50 -0.11 -7.44
N VAL A 81 -19.55 0.64 -7.74
CA VAL A 81 -19.82 1.14 -9.07
C VAL A 81 -18.71 2.13 -9.38
N TRP A 82 -17.67 1.65 -10.05
CA TRP A 82 -16.60 2.51 -10.52
C TRP A 82 -17.22 3.49 -11.52
N PRO A 83 -16.96 4.80 -11.34
CA PRO A 83 -17.55 5.81 -12.19
C PRO A 83 -17.22 5.53 -13.64
N ASN A 84 -18.19 5.75 -14.53
CA ASN A 84 -17.99 5.55 -15.95
C ASN A 84 -16.87 6.50 -16.43
N ARG A 85 -16.00 6.01 -17.32
CA ARG A 85 -14.87 6.79 -17.86
C ARG A 85 -15.33 8.12 -18.46
N GLN A 86 -16.53 8.14 -19.01
CA GLN A 86 -17.11 9.32 -19.64
C GLN A 86 -17.42 10.44 -18.64
N GLU A 87 -17.93 10.11 -17.45
CA GLU A 87 -18.18 11.08 -16.37
C GLU A 87 -16.86 11.60 -15.79
N THR A 88 -15.88 10.69 -15.60
CA THR A 88 -14.56 11.03 -15.07
C THR A 88 -13.81 12.00 -15.99
N ILE A 89 -13.86 11.75 -17.30
CA ILE A 89 -13.22 12.63 -18.31
C ILE A 89 -13.92 13.98 -18.36
N GLN A 90 -15.25 14.03 -18.26
CA GLN A 90 -15.99 15.29 -18.27
C GLN A 90 -15.61 16.18 -17.09
N THR A 91 -15.54 15.63 -15.88
CA THR A 91 -15.12 16.40 -14.70
C THR A 91 -13.65 16.80 -14.80
N THR A 92 -12.77 15.91 -15.29
CA THR A 92 -11.33 16.23 -15.45
C THR A 92 -11.11 17.34 -16.49
N LEU A 93 -11.81 17.31 -17.62
CA LEU A 93 -11.74 18.35 -18.65
C LEU A 93 -12.27 19.69 -18.15
N MET A 94 -13.35 19.69 -17.36
CA MET A 94 -13.88 20.90 -16.74
C MET A 94 -12.85 21.52 -15.78
N VAL A 95 -12.25 20.72 -14.89
CA VAL A 95 -11.20 21.19 -13.98
C VAL A 95 -9.99 21.70 -14.76
N LEU A 96 -9.55 20.98 -15.80
CA LEU A 96 -8.44 21.37 -16.65
C LEU A 96 -8.67 22.71 -17.34
N ALA A 97 -9.89 22.95 -17.84
CA ALA A 97 -10.26 24.22 -18.45
C ALA A 97 -10.15 25.38 -17.44
N ILE A 98 -10.70 25.21 -16.24
CA ILE A 98 -10.67 26.22 -15.19
C ILE A 98 -9.23 26.52 -14.76
N VAL A 99 -8.44 25.49 -14.48
CA VAL A 99 -7.02 25.65 -14.08
C VAL A 99 -6.20 26.28 -15.20
N SER A 100 -6.47 25.96 -16.47
CA SER A 100 -5.80 26.59 -17.60
C SER A 100 -6.08 28.09 -17.67
N ILE A 101 -7.35 28.50 -17.52
CA ILE A 101 -7.74 29.93 -17.53
C ILE A 101 -7.04 30.67 -16.39
N VAL A 102 -7.09 30.12 -15.17
CA VAL A 102 -6.45 30.74 -14.00
C VAL A 102 -4.93 30.80 -14.17
N GLY A 103 -4.31 29.72 -14.66
CA GLY A 103 -2.87 29.66 -14.92
C GLY A 103 -2.42 30.69 -15.96
N PHE A 104 -3.17 30.86 -17.05
CA PHE A 104 -2.88 31.89 -18.05
C PHE A 104 -3.06 33.31 -17.51
N LEU A 105 -4.10 33.55 -16.69
CA LEU A 105 -4.34 34.85 -16.08
C LEU A 105 -3.19 35.24 -15.13
N LEU A 106 -2.80 34.32 -14.24
CA LEU A 106 -1.68 34.53 -13.32
C LEU A 106 -0.39 34.77 -14.10
N TRP A 107 -0.07 33.91 -15.07
CA TRP A 107 1.12 34.06 -15.92
C TRP A 107 1.18 35.44 -16.60
N GLY A 108 0.06 35.95 -17.11
CA GLY A 108 -0.01 37.28 -17.71
C GLY A 108 0.25 38.41 -16.72
N ILE A 109 -0.32 38.31 -15.50
CA ILE A 109 -0.11 39.26 -14.42
C ILE A 109 1.35 39.24 -13.96
N ASP A 110 1.93 38.05 -13.73
CA ASP A 110 3.32 37.88 -13.33
C ASP A 110 4.27 38.47 -14.38
N ALA A 111 4.02 38.21 -15.68
CA ALA A 111 4.82 38.78 -16.76
C ALA A 111 4.74 40.31 -16.82
N LEU A 112 3.56 40.89 -16.56
CA LEU A 112 3.37 42.33 -16.52
C LEU A 112 4.08 42.95 -15.30
N LEU A 113 3.94 42.34 -14.12
CA LEU A 113 4.60 42.78 -12.90
C LEU A 113 6.11 42.73 -13.05
N LEU A 114 6.67 41.67 -13.62
CA LEU A 114 8.11 41.55 -13.90
C LEU A 114 8.61 42.69 -14.80
N LYS A 115 7.89 43.01 -15.88
CA LYS A 115 8.25 44.12 -16.76
C LYS A 115 8.17 45.48 -16.05
N LEU A 116 7.15 45.68 -15.23
CA LEU A 116 6.95 46.92 -14.48
C LEU A 116 8.04 47.11 -13.41
N ILE A 117 8.39 46.04 -12.69
CA ILE A 117 9.48 46.04 -11.71
C ILE A 117 10.83 46.26 -12.41
N ALA A 118 11.09 45.63 -13.56
CA ALA A 118 12.31 45.84 -14.32
C ALA A 118 12.46 47.30 -14.78
N LEU A 119 11.36 47.93 -15.20
CA LEU A 119 11.32 49.34 -15.59
C LEU A 119 11.54 50.28 -14.41
N LEU A 120 10.90 50.01 -13.25
CA LEU A 120 11.02 50.84 -12.05
C LEU A 120 12.39 50.71 -11.37
N THR A 121 12.97 49.50 -11.36
CA THR A 121 14.28 49.23 -10.72
C THR A 121 15.45 49.57 -11.66
N GLY A 122 15.18 49.96 -12.90
CA GLY A 122 16.20 50.24 -13.91
C GLY A 122 17.02 49.01 -14.36
N TYR A 123 16.57 47.80 -14.00
CA TYR A 123 17.24 46.52 -14.26
C TYR A 123 16.85 45.92 -15.63
N GLY A 124 16.67 46.78 -16.63
CA GLY A 124 16.09 46.43 -17.93
C GLY A 124 16.92 46.90 -19.12
N ALA A 125 18.21 46.59 -19.16
CA ALA A 125 19.04 46.64 -20.37
C ALA A 125 20.33 45.83 -20.19
N HIS A 126 20.26 44.49 -20.29
CA HIS A 126 21.32 43.62 -20.79
C HIS A 126 20.70 42.33 -21.33
#